data_AF-A0A952QJJ5-F1
#
_entry.id   AF-A0A952QJJ5-F1
#
_cell.length_a   1.000
_cell.length_b   1.000
_cell.length_c   1.000
_cell.angle_alpha   90.00
_cell.angle_beta   90.00
_cell.angle_gamma   90.00
#
_symmetry.space_group_name_H-M   'P 1'
#
loop_
_entity.id
_entity.type
_entity.pdbx_description
1 polymer ?
#
loop_
_entity_poly.entity_id
_entity_poly.type
_entity_poly.pdbx_seq_one_letter_code
_entity_poly.pdbx_strand_id
1 'polypeptide(L)'
;MDKRAAAQILARVLADTAVLTVKTQGVHWNVSGGDFYGVHKLTESQYEDLFAAQDELAERIRALGAPAPATMAEYLKLTRLAEGVKGNASEMLGDLVSANEALASGLLADIAALEKAGDPGSQDILVRRVQAHDKSAWLLRSTLAEAPAAEPKPVAVPKPSSAPEAAPVPPAGSEAKKEPKAEKKKDKKPKKEKPAAKPAPKPEPVREAPVAASNNGGGRRRLFGVKADG
;
A
#
# COMPACT_ATOMS: atom_id res chain seq x y z
N MET A 1 25.52 -2.25 15.79
CA MET A 1 24.33 -2.04 14.95
C MET A 1 23.95 -0.57 14.97
N ASP A 2 24.05 0.11 13.83
CA ASP A 2 23.58 1.50 13.67
C ASP A 2 22.10 1.51 13.29
N LYS A 3 21.24 1.59 14.33
CA LYS A 3 19.78 1.59 14.16
C LYS A 3 19.26 2.79 13.39
N ARG A 4 19.93 3.95 13.50
CA ARG A 4 19.50 5.19 12.83
C ARG A 4 19.74 5.06 11.33
N ALA A 5 20.93 4.62 10.93
CA ALA A 5 21.23 4.38 9.51
C ALA A 5 20.27 3.36 8.90
N ALA A 6 20.03 2.24 9.59
CA ALA A 6 19.09 1.21 9.13
C ALA A 6 17.66 1.76 8.97
N ALA A 7 17.16 2.51 9.94
CA ALA A 7 15.83 3.11 9.86
C ALA A 7 15.69 4.11 8.70
N GLN A 8 16.73 4.89 8.40
CA GLN A 8 16.72 5.83 7.27
C GLN A 8 16.72 5.12 5.92
N ILE A 9 17.44 4.01 5.80
CA ILE A 9 17.40 3.16 4.61
C ILE A 9 15.97 2.62 4.41
N LEU A 10 15.41 2.00 5.44
CA LEU A 10 14.07 1.43 5.38
C LEU A 10 12.99 2.49 5.13
N ALA A 11 13.13 3.71 5.66
CA ALA A 11 12.19 4.79 5.39
C ALA A 11 12.12 5.17 3.90
N ARG A 12 13.25 5.14 3.18
CA ARG A 12 13.25 5.30 1.71
C ARG A 12 12.60 4.11 1.01
N VAL A 13 12.91 2.88 1.44
CA VAL A 13 12.31 1.67 0.86
C VAL A 13 10.80 1.64 1.08
N LEU A 14 10.31 2.07 2.24
CA LEU A 14 8.88 2.23 2.51
C LEU A 14 8.26 3.26 1.55
N ALA A 15 8.90 4.41 1.36
CA ALA A 15 8.43 5.43 0.43
C ALA A 15 8.38 4.91 -1.03
N ASP A 16 9.42 4.21 -1.48
CA ASP A 16 9.46 3.55 -2.80
C ASP A 16 8.33 2.55 -2.96
N THR A 17 8.11 1.72 -1.94
CA THR A 17 7.06 0.69 -1.94
C THR A 17 5.68 1.35 -2.00
N ALA A 18 5.45 2.42 -1.23
CA ALA A 18 4.19 3.16 -1.24
C ALA A 18 3.90 3.81 -2.60
N VAL A 19 4.90 4.47 -3.20
CA VAL A 19 4.75 5.09 -4.52
C VAL A 19 4.51 4.03 -5.59
N LEU A 20 5.23 2.91 -5.54
CA LEU A 20 5.01 1.81 -6.49
C LEU A 20 3.64 1.16 -6.32
N THR A 21 3.11 1.00 -5.09
CA THR A 21 1.75 0.51 -4.87
C THR A 21 0.72 1.37 -5.60
N VAL A 22 0.79 2.70 -5.43
CA VAL A 22 -0.15 3.63 -6.08
C VAL A 22 0.04 3.61 -7.60
N LYS A 23 1.28 3.54 -8.09
CA LYS A 23 1.59 3.45 -9.52
C LYS A 23 0.99 2.18 -10.15
N THR A 24 1.13 1.04 -9.48
CA THR A 24 0.56 -0.26 -9.89
C THR A 24 -0.97 -0.24 -9.87
N GLN A 25 -1.60 0.37 -8.86
CA GLN A 25 -3.04 0.60 -8.84
C GLN A 25 -3.50 1.50 -10.00
N GLY A 26 -2.70 2.51 -10.35
CA GLY A 26 -2.93 3.35 -11.52
C GLY A 26 -3.04 2.54 -12.81
N VAL A 27 -2.17 1.54 -13.00
CA VAL A 27 -2.27 0.63 -14.15
C VAL A 27 -3.48 -0.29 -14.03
N HIS A 28 -3.69 -0.88 -12.84
CA HIS A 28 -4.81 -1.78 -12.57
C HIS A 28 -6.18 -1.17 -12.93
N TRP A 29 -6.38 0.12 -12.65
CA TRP A 29 -7.62 0.82 -12.97
C TRP A 29 -7.73 1.29 -14.42
N ASN A 30 -6.62 1.70 -15.03
CA ASN A 30 -6.65 2.44 -16.30
C ASN A 30 -6.19 1.63 -17.52
N VAL A 31 -5.70 0.41 -17.33
CA VAL A 31 -5.40 -0.48 -18.45
C VAL A 31 -6.67 -0.77 -19.25
N SER A 32 -6.54 -0.83 -20.57
CA SER A 32 -7.61 -1.16 -21.51
C SER A 32 -7.03 -1.88 -22.74
N GLY A 33 -7.87 -2.60 -23.48
CA GLY A 33 -7.46 -3.39 -24.65
C GLY A 33 -7.64 -4.90 -24.45
N GLY A 34 -7.12 -5.69 -25.40
CA GLY A 34 -7.31 -7.15 -25.44
C GLY A 34 -6.80 -7.89 -24.20
N ASP A 35 -5.73 -7.38 -23.59
CA ASP A 35 -5.09 -7.99 -22.42
C ASP A 35 -5.63 -7.48 -21.07
N PHE A 36 -6.72 -6.68 -21.09
CA PHE A 36 -7.28 -6.00 -19.91
C PHE A 36 -7.36 -6.92 -18.70
N TYR A 37 -8.06 -8.06 -18.82
CA TYR A 37 -8.32 -8.92 -17.67
C TYR A 37 -7.04 -9.51 -17.07
N GLY A 38 -6.11 -9.95 -17.93
CA GLY A 38 -4.83 -10.51 -17.50
C GLY A 38 -3.98 -9.48 -16.77
N VAL A 39 -3.84 -8.27 -17.33
CA VAL A 39 -3.09 -7.18 -16.71
C VAL A 39 -3.74 -6.71 -15.42
N HIS A 40 -5.07 -6.58 -15.41
CA HIS A 40 -5.84 -6.16 -14.24
C HIS A 40 -5.61 -7.11 -13.06
N LYS A 41 -5.70 -8.43 -13.27
CA LYS A 41 -5.44 -9.42 -12.20
C LYS A 41 -3.97 -9.51 -11.82
N LEU A 42 -3.04 -9.35 -12.77
CA LEU A 42 -1.60 -9.35 -12.47
C LEU A 42 -1.23 -8.17 -11.56
N THR A 43 -1.67 -6.97 -11.93
CA THR A 43 -1.39 -5.74 -11.17
C THR A 43 -2.10 -5.72 -9.82
N GLU A 44 -3.27 -6.38 -9.68
CA GLU A 44 -3.92 -6.61 -8.39
C GLU A 44 -3.02 -7.37 -7.41
N SER A 45 -2.57 -8.55 -7.81
CA SER A 45 -1.68 -9.36 -6.99
C SER A 45 -0.39 -8.62 -6.63
N GLN A 46 0.14 -7.79 -7.53
CA GLN A 46 1.35 -7.00 -7.27
C GLN A 46 1.12 -5.87 -6.27
N TYR A 47 0.03 -5.08 -6.41
CA TYR A 47 -0.20 -4.00 -5.45
C TYR A 47 -0.56 -4.53 -4.07
N GLU A 48 -1.19 -5.70 -3.97
CA GLU A 48 -1.49 -6.35 -2.68
C GLU A 48 -0.21 -6.79 -1.96
N ASP A 49 0.73 -7.41 -2.67
CA ASP A 49 2.06 -7.75 -2.14
C ASP A 49 2.82 -6.49 -1.67
N LEU A 50 2.83 -5.44 -2.50
CA LEU A 50 3.46 -4.17 -2.14
C LEU A 50 2.79 -3.54 -0.92
N PHE A 51 1.46 -3.59 -0.83
CA PHE A 51 0.71 -3.03 0.30
C PHE A 51 1.04 -3.77 1.61
N ALA A 52 1.13 -5.10 1.58
CA ALA A 52 1.58 -5.88 2.74
C ALA A 52 3.03 -5.56 3.13
N ALA A 53 3.91 -5.36 2.15
CA ALA A 53 5.31 -5.01 2.40
C ALA A 53 5.49 -3.64 3.06
N GLN A 54 4.58 -2.68 2.83
CA GLN A 54 4.63 -1.38 3.50
C GLN A 54 4.54 -1.55 5.03
N ASP A 55 3.68 -2.44 5.51
CA ASP A 55 3.50 -2.70 6.93
C ASP A 55 4.76 -3.34 7.54
N GLU A 56 5.30 -4.39 6.92
CA GLU A 56 6.54 -5.05 7.38
C GLU A 56 7.71 -4.05 7.48
N LEU A 57 7.85 -3.16 6.50
CA LEU A 57 8.87 -2.10 6.50
C LEU A 57 8.62 -1.05 7.59
N ALA A 58 7.39 -0.58 7.74
CA ALA A 58 7.01 0.41 8.75
C ALA A 58 7.22 -0.12 10.17
N GLU A 59 6.75 -1.35 10.45
CA GLU A 59 6.94 -2.01 11.73
C GLU A 59 8.42 -2.24 12.03
N ARG A 60 9.23 -2.60 11.01
CA ARG A 60 10.68 -2.72 11.17
C ARG A 60 11.33 -1.39 11.55
N ILE A 61 10.92 -0.27 10.94
CA ILE A 61 11.39 1.07 11.30
C ILE A 61 11.03 1.38 12.77
N ARG A 62 9.81 1.06 13.20
CA ARG A 62 9.36 1.23 14.59
C ARG A 62 10.17 0.37 15.57
N ALA A 63 10.47 -0.88 15.21
CA ALA A 63 11.29 -1.79 16.01
C ALA A 63 12.74 -1.28 16.18
N LEU A 64 13.26 -0.51 15.22
CA LEU A 64 14.55 0.18 15.31
C LEU A 64 14.49 1.45 16.18
N GLY A 65 13.30 1.86 16.64
CA GLY A 65 13.09 3.01 17.52
C GLY A 65 12.84 4.33 16.79
N ALA A 66 12.70 4.32 15.46
CA ALA A 66 12.45 5.51 14.65
C ALA A 66 10.96 5.60 14.24
N PRO A 67 10.38 6.81 14.04
CA PRO A 67 9.04 6.94 13.46
C PRO A 67 9.04 6.52 11.99
N ALA A 68 8.02 5.74 11.59
CA ALA A 68 7.80 5.44 10.19
C ALA A 68 7.15 6.66 9.50
N PRO A 69 7.65 7.11 8.33
CA PRO A 69 6.94 8.10 7.53
C PRO A 69 5.54 7.61 7.19
N ALA A 70 4.55 8.51 7.16
CA ALA A 70 3.14 8.13 7.05
C ALA A 70 2.31 9.11 6.23
N THR A 71 2.95 10.03 5.49
CA THR A 71 2.27 10.97 4.61
C THR A 71 2.80 10.88 3.19
N MET A 72 1.93 11.14 2.20
CA MET A 72 2.36 11.18 0.80
C MET A 72 3.48 12.20 0.58
N ALA A 73 3.38 13.38 1.21
CA ALA A 73 4.42 14.40 1.09
C ALA A 73 5.80 13.96 1.64
N GLU A 74 5.85 13.08 2.65
CA GLU A 74 7.10 12.47 3.11
C GLU A 74 7.60 11.43 2.13
N TYR A 75 6.72 10.55 1.65
CA TYR A 75 7.10 9.53 0.67
C TYR A 75 7.69 10.16 -0.60
N LEU A 76 7.10 11.24 -1.10
CA LEU A 76 7.60 11.94 -2.29
C LEU A 76 8.94 12.64 -2.11
N LYS A 77 9.32 12.96 -0.88
CA LYS A 77 10.67 13.49 -0.60
C LYS A 77 11.73 12.39 -0.52
N LEU A 78 11.32 11.17 -0.21
CA LEU A 78 12.20 10.04 0.09
C LEU A 78 12.37 9.08 -1.08
N THR A 79 11.33 8.90 -1.89
CA THR A 79 11.32 7.91 -2.96
C THR A 79 12.33 8.23 -4.07
N ARG A 80 12.83 7.17 -4.69
CA ARG A 80 13.64 7.17 -5.91
C ARG A 80 12.78 7.13 -7.17
N LEU A 81 11.47 6.91 -7.05
CA LEU A 81 10.56 6.74 -8.18
C LEU A 81 9.86 8.04 -8.55
N ALA A 82 9.55 8.18 -9.83
CA ALA A 82 8.62 9.19 -10.31
C ALA A 82 7.16 8.74 -10.12
N GLU A 83 6.31 9.67 -9.72
CA GLU A 83 4.87 9.42 -9.56
C GLU A 83 4.12 9.28 -10.88
N GLY A 84 2.97 8.60 -10.78
CA GLY A 84 1.99 8.51 -11.85
C GLY A 84 2.36 7.53 -12.94
N VAL A 85 1.38 7.20 -13.75
CA VAL A 85 1.52 6.34 -14.93
C VAL A 85 0.60 6.88 -16.02
N LYS A 86 1.07 6.88 -17.26
CA LYS A 86 0.36 7.46 -18.42
C LYS A 86 0.65 6.62 -19.67
N GLY A 87 -0.21 6.78 -20.68
CA GLY A 87 -0.02 6.16 -21.98
C GLY A 87 -0.94 4.97 -22.21
N ASN A 88 -0.63 4.19 -23.24
CA ASN A 88 -1.31 2.94 -23.56
C ASN A 88 -0.81 1.79 -22.66
N ALA A 89 -1.45 0.62 -22.74
CA ALA A 89 -1.13 -0.54 -21.89
C ALA A 89 0.36 -0.92 -21.93
N SER A 90 1.01 -0.88 -23.09
CA SER A 90 2.43 -1.21 -23.23
C SER A 90 3.33 -0.19 -22.53
N GLU A 91 3.04 1.09 -22.67
CA GLU A 91 3.78 2.17 -21.98
C GLU A 91 3.63 2.06 -20.45
N MET A 92 2.41 1.82 -19.97
CA MET A 92 2.12 1.65 -18.55
C MET A 92 2.86 0.44 -17.95
N LEU A 93 2.86 -0.70 -18.66
CA LEU A 93 3.56 -1.90 -18.23
C LEU A 93 5.08 -1.72 -18.26
N GLY A 94 5.62 -1.08 -19.30
CA GLY A 94 7.06 -0.78 -19.39
C GLY A 94 7.56 0.10 -18.25
N ASP A 95 6.75 1.07 -17.83
CA ASP A 95 7.02 1.92 -16.67
C ASP A 95 7.05 1.12 -15.36
N LEU A 96 6.12 0.17 -15.17
CA LEU A 96 6.17 -0.75 -14.03
C LEU A 96 7.37 -1.71 -14.06
N VAL A 97 7.78 -2.19 -15.24
CA VAL A 97 9.02 -2.99 -15.39
C VAL A 97 10.21 -2.18 -14.92
N SER A 98 10.39 -0.97 -15.47
CA SER A 98 11.51 -0.09 -15.12
C SER A 98 11.53 0.27 -13.65
N ALA A 99 10.36 0.54 -13.04
CA ALA A 99 10.27 0.82 -11.61
C ALA A 99 10.67 -0.38 -10.75
N ASN A 100 10.20 -1.59 -11.06
CA ASN A 100 10.59 -2.80 -10.30
C ASN A 100 12.09 -3.10 -10.44
N GLU A 101 12.66 -2.98 -11.63
CA GLU A 101 14.09 -3.20 -11.86
C GLU A 101 14.96 -2.15 -11.15
N ALA A 102 14.54 -0.88 -11.17
CA ALA A 102 15.22 0.19 -10.45
C ALA A 102 15.19 -0.05 -8.94
N LEU A 103 14.06 -0.51 -8.37
CA LEU A 103 13.98 -0.87 -6.97
C LEU A 103 14.83 -2.09 -6.64
N ALA A 104 14.76 -3.18 -7.42
CA ALA A 104 15.60 -4.37 -7.20
C ALA A 104 17.09 -4.01 -7.15
N SER A 105 17.56 -3.22 -8.13
CA SER A 105 18.94 -2.73 -8.16
C SER A 105 19.28 -1.82 -6.97
N GLY A 106 18.40 -0.87 -6.64
CA GLY A 106 18.58 0.03 -5.50
C GLY A 106 18.64 -0.70 -4.16
N LEU A 107 17.84 -1.75 -4.00
CA LEU A 107 17.81 -2.58 -2.80
C LEU A 107 19.10 -3.37 -2.59
N LEU A 108 19.79 -3.82 -3.65
CA LEU A 108 21.10 -4.44 -3.51
C LEU A 108 22.13 -3.50 -2.89
N ALA A 109 22.10 -2.21 -3.26
CA ALA A 109 22.93 -1.19 -2.64
C ALA A 109 22.52 -0.93 -1.17
N ASP A 110 21.22 -0.89 -0.89
CA ASP A 110 20.70 -0.74 0.48
C ASP A 110 21.06 -1.94 1.38
N ILE A 111 21.08 -3.17 0.85
CA ILE A 111 21.53 -4.39 1.56
C ILE A 111 22.99 -4.26 1.96
N ALA A 112 23.88 -3.86 1.05
CA ALA A 112 25.29 -3.63 1.36
C ALA A 112 25.49 -2.50 2.40
N ALA A 113 24.61 -1.50 2.42
CA ALA A 113 24.62 -0.46 3.45
C ALA A 113 24.14 -0.98 4.81
N LEU A 114 23.12 -1.85 4.84
CA LEU A 114 22.63 -2.49 6.06
C LEU A 114 23.64 -3.50 6.64
N GLU A 115 24.45 -4.14 5.80
CA GLU A 115 25.58 -4.97 6.24
C GLU A 115 26.57 -4.13 7.05
N LYS A 116 26.97 -2.97 6.53
CA LYS A 116 27.83 -2.01 7.25
C LYS A 116 27.18 -1.48 8.53
N ALA A 117 25.85 -1.32 8.54
CA ALA A 117 25.09 -0.95 9.72
C ALA A 117 24.96 -2.09 10.75
N GLY A 118 25.33 -3.33 10.39
CA GLY A 118 25.22 -4.52 11.23
C GLY A 118 23.77 -4.89 11.56
N ASP A 119 22.88 -4.79 10.57
CA ASP A 119 21.45 -5.12 10.70
C ASP A 119 21.02 -6.27 9.75
N PRO A 120 21.28 -7.54 10.13
CA PRO A 120 20.91 -8.69 9.30
C PRO A 120 19.40 -8.91 9.18
N GLY A 121 18.61 -8.47 10.17
CA GLY A 121 17.15 -8.62 10.13
C GLY A 121 16.52 -7.75 9.05
N SER A 122 17.01 -6.52 8.88
CA SER A 122 16.56 -5.66 7.78
C SER A 122 17.11 -6.11 6.42
N GLN A 123 18.31 -6.70 6.38
CA GLN A 123 18.85 -7.28 5.14
C GLN A 123 17.96 -8.41 4.63
N ASP A 124 17.50 -9.32 5.50
CA ASP A 124 16.60 -10.41 5.10
C ASP A 124 15.32 -9.88 4.44
N ILE A 125 14.69 -8.88 5.04
CA ILE A 125 13.50 -8.22 4.46
C ILE A 125 13.82 -7.70 3.06
N LEU A 126 14.93 -6.96 2.89
CA LEU A 126 15.28 -6.40 1.59
C LEU A 126 15.64 -7.46 0.55
N VAL A 127 16.27 -8.57 0.94
CA VAL A 127 16.54 -9.70 0.04
C VAL A 127 15.24 -10.31 -0.47
N ARG A 128 14.25 -10.52 0.41
CA ARG A 128 12.91 -11.00 0.00
C ARG A 128 12.21 -10.01 -0.91
N ARG A 129 12.36 -8.70 -0.67
CA ARG A 129 11.82 -7.65 -1.57
C ARG A 129 12.49 -7.65 -2.94
N VAL A 130 13.81 -7.84 -3.04
CA VAL A 130 14.50 -7.99 -4.33
C VAL A 130 13.88 -9.13 -5.14
N GLN A 131 13.68 -10.31 -4.54
CA GLN A 131 13.06 -11.45 -5.22
C GLN A 131 11.63 -11.15 -5.69
N ALA A 132 10.84 -10.43 -4.90
CA ALA A 132 9.48 -10.02 -5.26
C ALA A 132 9.49 -9.04 -6.45
N HIS A 133 10.41 -8.08 -6.48
CA HIS A 133 10.56 -7.14 -7.59
C HIS A 133 11.06 -7.83 -8.87
N ASP A 134 12.04 -8.73 -8.78
CA ASP A 134 12.53 -9.51 -9.92
C ASP A 134 11.42 -10.35 -10.55
N LYS A 135 10.62 -11.02 -9.71
CA LYS A 135 9.45 -11.78 -10.17
C LYS A 135 8.41 -10.89 -10.83
N SER A 136 8.11 -9.73 -10.23
CA SER A 136 7.14 -8.79 -10.77
C SER A 136 7.59 -8.25 -12.13
N ALA A 137 8.86 -7.85 -12.25
CA ALA A 137 9.44 -7.40 -13.50
C ALA A 137 9.42 -8.49 -14.57
N TRP A 138 9.74 -9.74 -14.23
CA TRP A 138 9.63 -10.87 -15.15
C TRP A 138 8.21 -11.08 -15.67
N LEU A 139 7.21 -11.09 -14.79
CA LEU A 139 5.82 -11.29 -15.22
C LEU A 139 5.36 -10.16 -16.14
N LEU A 140 5.65 -8.91 -15.79
CA LEU A 140 5.30 -7.73 -16.59
C LEU A 140 6.00 -7.75 -17.97
N ARG A 141 7.30 -8.07 -18.03
CA ARG A 141 8.03 -8.25 -19.30
C ARG A 141 7.43 -9.35 -20.16
N SER A 142 7.03 -10.46 -19.53
CA SER A 142 6.43 -11.60 -20.23
C SER A 142 5.05 -11.25 -20.79
N THR A 143 4.32 -10.33 -20.15
CA THR A 143 3.03 -9.82 -20.65
C THR A 143 3.19 -8.89 -21.85
N LEU A 144 4.34 -8.24 -22.03
CA LEU A 144 4.55 -7.26 -23.10
C LEU A 144 4.75 -7.84 -24.51
N ALA A 145 5.05 -9.13 -24.67
CA ALA A 145 5.30 -9.87 -25.92
C ALA A 145 6.03 -9.10 -27.06
N GLU A 146 7.31 -9.46 -27.27
CA GLU A 146 8.32 -8.83 -28.15
C GLU A 146 8.69 -7.37 -27.80
N ALA A 147 9.77 -7.21 -27.04
CA ALA A 147 10.52 -5.96 -27.08
C ALA A 147 11.27 -5.90 -28.43
N PRO A 148 11.06 -4.89 -29.30
CA PRO A 148 12.20 -4.42 -30.07
C PRO A 148 13.26 -4.01 -29.03
N ALA A 149 14.49 -4.47 -29.20
CA ALA A 149 15.61 -4.11 -28.34
C ALA A 149 15.73 -2.57 -28.29
N ALA A 150 15.13 -1.96 -27.27
CA ALA A 150 15.30 -0.56 -26.98
C ALA A 150 16.60 -0.44 -26.20
N GLU A 151 17.59 0.19 -26.82
CA GLU A 151 18.84 0.53 -26.15
C GLU A 151 18.55 1.24 -24.81
N PRO A 152 19.30 0.93 -23.75
CA PRO A 152 19.08 1.52 -22.44
C PRO A 152 19.25 3.04 -22.56
N LYS A 153 18.14 3.78 -22.43
CA LYS A 153 18.21 5.23 -22.25
C LYS A 153 18.89 5.47 -20.89
N PRO A 154 19.89 6.35 -20.82
CA PRO A 154 20.57 6.62 -19.57
C PRO A 154 19.54 7.15 -18.57
N VAL A 155 19.36 6.41 -17.48
CA VAL A 155 18.63 6.90 -16.31
C VAL A 155 19.39 8.12 -15.82
N ALA A 156 18.79 9.30 -15.96
CA ALA A 156 19.32 10.50 -15.35
C ALA A 156 19.24 10.31 -13.84
N VAL A 157 20.38 10.00 -13.21
CA VAL A 157 20.51 10.04 -11.76
C VAL A 157 20.34 11.50 -11.35
N PRO A 158 19.25 11.88 -10.64
CA PRO A 158 19.16 13.24 -10.12
C PRO A 158 20.32 13.43 -9.15
N LYS A 159 21.11 14.50 -9.36
CA LYS A 159 22.15 14.90 -8.40
C LYS A 159 21.52 15.03 -7.02
N PRO A 160 22.23 14.63 -5.95
CA PRO A 160 21.74 14.81 -4.60
C PRO A 160 21.43 16.30 -4.39
N SER A 161 20.16 16.61 -4.17
CA SER A 161 19.77 17.92 -3.67
C SER A 161 20.45 18.08 -2.33
N SER A 162 21.33 19.07 -2.24
CA SER A 162 22.01 19.45 -1.01
C SER A 162 20.95 19.70 0.07
N ALA A 163 20.88 18.80 1.04
CA ALA A 163 20.03 18.97 2.21
C ALA A 163 20.47 20.25 2.95
N PRO A 164 19.54 21.14 3.35
CA PRO A 164 19.87 22.13 4.35
C PRO A 164 20.11 21.42 5.68
N GLU A 165 21.18 21.84 6.35
CA GLU A 165 21.59 21.45 7.68
C GLU A 165 20.40 21.45 8.65
N ALA A 166 20.19 20.33 9.34
CA ALA A 166 19.10 20.19 10.30
C ALA A 166 19.37 21.10 11.52
N ALA A 167 18.55 22.15 11.67
CA ALA A 167 18.54 22.96 12.87
C ALA A 167 18.22 22.11 14.11
N PRO A 168 18.83 22.38 15.28
CA PRO A 168 18.66 21.56 16.47
C PRO A 168 17.24 21.66 17.02
N VAL A 169 16.69 20.50 17.37
CA VAL A 169 15.41 20.36 18.08
C VAL A 169 15.56 20.96 19.49
N PRO A 170 14.71 21.91 19.92
CA PRO A 170 14.78 22.44 21.28
C PRO A 170 14.27 21.39 22.29
N PRO A 171 14.83 21.34 23.52
CA PRO A 171 14.37 20.41 24.53
C PRO A 171 12.99 20.81 25.07
N ALA A 172 12.15 19.81 25.32
CA ALA A 172 10.86 19.97 25.96
C ALA A 172 11.03 20.27 27.47
N GLY A 173 10.31 21.29 27.95
CA GLY A 173 9.97 21.43 29.37
C GLY A 173 10.38 22.76 30.01
N SER A 174 9.42 23.67 30.16
CA SER A 174 9.26 24.54 31.33
C SER A 174 7.92 25.28 31.22
N GLU A 175 6.95 24.83 32.01
CA GLU A 175 5.68 25.52 32.21
C GLU A 175 5.94 26.85 32.94
N ALA A 176 5.59 27.96 32.30
CA ALA A 176 5.47 29.25 32.97
C ALA A 176 3.99 29.65 33.06
N LYS A 177 3.46 29.60 34.28
CA LYS A 177 2.17 30.18 34.68
C LYS A 177 2.03 31.61 34.16
N LYS A 178 0.93 31.91 33.46
CA LYS A 178 0.45 33.28 33.27
C LYS A 178 -0.90 33.44 33.97
N GLU A 179 -0.94 34.33 34.95
CA GLU A 179 -2.19 34.88 35.51
C GLU A 179 -2.90 35.76 34.45
N PRO A 180 -4.24 35.87 34.50
CA PRO A 180 -5.00 36.55 33.45
C PRO A 180 -5.05 38.07 33.70
N LYS A 181 -4.77 38.86 32.67
CA LYS A 181 -5.14 40.28 32.65
C LYS A 181 -6.60 40.43 32.25
N ALA A 182 -7.34 41.17 33.07
CA ALA A 182 -8.73 41.52 32.87
C ALA A 182 -8.95 42.30 31.56
N GLU A 183 -9.92 41.85 30.77
CA GLU A 183 -10.40 42.57 29.60
C GLU A 183 -11.89 42.92 29.76
N LYS A 184 -12.21 44.19 29.46
CA LYS A 184 -13.50 44.84 29.70
C LYS A 184 -14.62 44.17 28.89
N LYS A 185 -15.71 43.82 29.60
CA LYS A 185 -17.00 43.44 29.02
C LYS A 185 -17.51 44.52 28.07
N LYS A 186 -17.81 44.13 26.82
CA LYS A 186 -18.80 44.81 25.98
C LYS A 186 -19.93 43.83 25.70
N ASP A 187 -21.12 44.23 26.12
CA ASP A 187 -22.36 43.49 26.01
C ASP A 187 -22.69 43.12 24.56
N LYS A 188 -22.90 41.82 24.31
CA LYS A 188 -23.62 41.32 23.14
C LYS A 188 -24.73 40.36 23.58
N LYS A 189 -25.95 40.81 23.29
CA LYS A 189 -27.27 40.19 23.45
C LYS A 189 -27.28 38.69 23.05
N PRO A 190 -27.99 37.81 23.79
CA PRO A 190 -27.93 36.37 23.58
C PRO A 190 -28.60 35.94 22.26
N LYS A 191 -27.88 35.13 21.47
CA LYS A 191 -28.47 34.34 20.38
C LYS A 191 -29.13 33.10 21.01
N LYS A 192 -30.41 32.88 20.69
CA LYS A 192 -31.20 31.71 21.08
C LYS A 192 -30.51 30.41 20.60
N GLU A 193 -30.20 29.52 21.52
CA GLU A 193 -29.82 28.15 21.22
C GLU A 193 -30.98 27.39 20.58
N LYS A 194 -30.67 26.64 19.53
CA LYS A 194 -31.56 25.69 18.87
C LYS A 194 -31.45 24.37 19.65
N PRO A 195 -32.56 23.71 20.05
CA PRO A 195 -32.47 22.51 20.87
C PRO A 195 -31.77 21.37 20.13
N ALA A 196 -30.99 20.60 20.89
CA ALA A 196 -30.26 19.43 20.44
C ALA A 196 -31.16 18.42 19.71
N ALA A 197 -30.69 17.89 18.58
CA ALA A 197 -31.33 16.80 17.88
C ALA A 197 -31.34 15.54 18.76
N LYS A 198 -32.50 14.88 18.85
CA LYS A 198 -32.65 13.59 19.54
C LYS A 198 -31.75 12.53 18.87
N PRO A 199 -31.17 11.58 19.64
CA PRO A 199 -30.42 10.47 19.06
C PRO A 199 -31.33 9.62 18.16
N ALA A 200 -30.78 9.17 17.03
CA ALA A 200 -31.47 8.31 16.08
C ALA A 200 -31.91 6.97 16.73
N PRO A 201 -33.08 6.41 16.36
CA PRO A 201 -33.50 5.11 16.85
C PRO A 201 -32.55 4.01 16.38
N LYS A 202 -32.26 3.05 17.27
CA LYS A 202 -31.46 1.85 16.95
C LYS A 202 -32.17 1.03 15.86
N PRO A 203 -31.43 0.40 14.92
CA PRO A 203 -32.05 -0.46 13.91
C PRO A 203 -32.75 -1.65 14.58
N GLU A 204 -34.00 -1.91 14.19
CA GLU A 204 -34.76 -3.08 14.63
C GLU A 204 -34.14 -4.37 14.05
N PRO A 205 -34.18 -5.49 14.79
CA PRO A 205 -33.66 -6.76 14.29
C PRO A 205 -34.52 -7.28 13.13
N VAL A 206 -33.86 -7.61 12.02
CA VAL A 206 -34.47 -8.23 10.84
C VAL A 206 -35.11 -9.55 11.26
N ARG A 207 -36.42 -9.70 11.03
CA ARG A 207 -37.13 -10.97 11.25
C ARG A 207 -36.68 -11.98 10.19
N GLU A 208 -36.10 -13.09 10.63
CA GLU A 208 -35.79 -14.24 9.77
C GLU A 208 -37.09 -14.85 9.22
N ALA A 209 -37.11 -15.15 7.92
CA ALA A 209 -38.20 -15.87 7.27
C ALA A 209 -38.17 -17.36 7.68
N PRO A 210 -39.33 -18.01 7.90
CA PRO A 210 -39.36 -19.39 8.37
C PRO A 210 -38.90 -20.37 7.29
N VAL A 211 -37.98 -21.26 7.66
CA VAL A 211 -37.55 -22.43 6.89
C VAL A 211 -38.73 -23.40 6.75
N ALA A 212 -39.14 -23.69 5.52
CA ALA A 212 -40.18 -24.68 5.23
C ALA A 212 -39.65 -26.10 5.50
N ALA A 213 -40.30 -26.81 6.42
CA ALA A 213 -40.05 -28.21 6.71
C ALA A 213 -40.61 -29.10 5.60
N SER A 214 -39.75 -29.87 4.92
CA SER A 214 -40.14 -30.95 4.02
C SER A 214 -40.43 -32.20 4.85
N ASN A 215 -41.72 -32.52 5.02
CA ASN A 215 -42.15 -33.70 5.75
C ASN A 215 -42.27 -34.92 4.82
N ASN A 216 -41.59 -36.00 5.18
CA ASN A 216 -41.54 -37.27 4.48
C ASN A 216 -42.75 -38.12 4.88
N GLY A 217 -43.65 -38.42 3.92
CA GLY A 217 -44.84 -39.25 4.13
C GLY A 217 -44.78 -40.51 3.28
N GLY A 218 -44.29 -41.61 3.86
CA GLY A 218 -44.27 -42.93 3.22
C GLY A 218 -45.66 -43.57 3.11
N GLY A 219 -45.94 -44.17 1.96
CA GLY A 219 -47.10 -45.02 1.73
C GLY A 219 -46.72 -46.22 0.85
N ARG A 220 -46.54 -47.39 1.48
CA ARG A 220 -46.37 -48.69 0.79
C ARG A 220 -47.72 -49.24 0.31
N ARG A 221 -47.71 -49.86 -0.89
CA ARG A 221 -48.43 -51.09 -1.35
C ARG A 221 -48.49 -51.05 -2.88
N ARG A 222 -48.44 -52.11 -3.69
CA ARG A 222 -48.11 -53.54 -3.63
C ARG A 222 -48.07 -53.98 -5.11
N LEU A 223 -47.23 -54.98 -5.42
CA LEU A 223 -47.43 -56.09 -6.38
C LEU A 223 -48.05 -55.78 -7.75
N PHE A 224 -47.32 -56.04 -8.84
CA PHE A 224 -47.61 -57.10 -9.83
C PHE A 224 -46.43 -57.17 -10.83
N GLY A 225 -45.81 -58.34 -10.94
CA GLY A 225 -45.02 -58.69 -12.11
C GLY A 225 -45.93 -59.26 -13.19
N VAL A 226 -45.47 -59.25 -14.44
CA VAL A 226 -45.51 -60.36 -15.43
C VAL A 226 -44.88 -59.89 -16.76
N LYS A 227 -43.87 -60.68 -17.17
CA LYS A 227 -43.32 -61.08 -18.48
C LYS A 227 -43.30 -60.17 -19.72
N ALA A 228 -42.08 -60.08 -20.26
CA ALA A 228 -41.61 -60.45 -21.61
C ALA A 228 -42.63 -60.76 -22.72
N ASP A 229 -42.38 -60.23 -23.92
CA ASP A 229 -42.02 -61.00 -25.14
C ASP A 229 -41.69 -60.03 -26.31
N GLY A 230 -40.71 -60.39 -27.15
CA GLY A 230 -40.43 -59.75 -28.45
C GLY A 230 -38.97 -59.58 -28.78
#